data_AF-A0AAE3DZV3-F1
#
_entry.id   AF-A0AAE3DZV3-F1
#
_cell.length_a   1.000
_cell.length_b   1.000
_cell.length_c   1.000
_cell.angle_alpha   90.00
_cell.angle_beta   90.00
_cell.angle_gamma   90.00
#
_symmetry.space_group_name_H-M   'P 1'
#
loop_
_entity.id
_entity.type
_entity.pdbx_description
1 polymer ?
#
loop_
_entity_poly.entity_id
_entity_poly.type
_entity_poly.pdbx_seq_one_letter_code
_entity_poly.pdbx_strand_id
1 'polypeptide(L)' 'MELYNSITQKTYDPEQCVFFENALQSNAYVFRGNAELKAILDSKQNPGRFVFVFSKEDHARLKRAWNNHEL' A
#
# COMPACT_ATOMS: atom_id res chain seq x y z
N MET A 1 -4.18 16.51 2.93
CA MET A 1 -3.64 16.72 4.30
C MET A 1 -2.70 15.57 4.59
N GLU A 2 -1.46 15.84 4.97
CA GLU A 2 -0.50 14.76 5.22
C GLU A 2 -0.64 14.19 6.65
N LEU A 3 -0.56 12.87 6.76
CA LEU A 3 -0.59 12.13 8.01
C LEU A 3 0.74 11.40 8.22
N TYR A 4 1.29 11.49 9.43
CA TYR A 4 2.50 10.77 9.80
C TYR A 4 2.18 9.35 10.29
N ASN A 5 2.89 8.36 9.77
CA ASN A 5 2.83 6.96 10.21
C ASN A 5 4.12 6.59 10.94
N SER A 6 4.01 6.27 12.24
CA SER A 6 5.15 5.96 13.10
C SER A 6 5.83 4.62 12.78
N ILE A 7 5.10 3.66 12.20
CA ILE A 7 5.63 2.33 11.86
C ILE A 7 6.62 2.42 10.70
N THR A 8 6.26 3.18 9.67
CA THR A 8 7.09 3.36 8.46
C THR A 8 7.96 4.61 8.52
N GLN A 9 7.74 5.49 9.50
CA GLN A 9 8.39 6.79 9.66
C GLN A 9 8.23 7.70 8.44
N LYS A 10 7.04 7.67 7.83
CA LYS A 10 6.72 8.42 6.60
C LYS A 10 5.45 9.22 6.76
N THR A 11 5.31 10.22 5.91
CA THR A 11 4.04 10.94 5.70
C THR A 11 3.33 10.41 4.45
N TYR A 12 2.01 10.46 4.47
CA TYR A 12 1.18 10.15 3.31
C TYR A 12 -0.07 11.04 3.29
N ASP A 13 -0.54 11.38 2.10
CA ASP A 13 -1.86 12.01 1.92
C ASP A 13 -2.89 10.92 1.60
N PRO A 14 -3.89 10.67 2.47
CA PRO A 14 -4.92 9.67 2.23
C PRO A 14 -5.64 9.82 0.89
N GLU A 15 -5.78 11.06 0.38
CA GLU A 15 -6.45 11.32 -0.88
C GLU A 15 -5.59 10.93 -2.10
N GLN A 16 -4.29 10.78 -1.93
CA GLN A 16 -3.33 10.39 -2.97
C GLN A 16 -2.87 8.93 -2.84
N CYS A 17 -3.48 8.16 -1.93
CA CYS A 17 -3.11 6.78 -1.66
C CYS A 17 -4.22 5.77 -1.96
N VAL A 18 -3.81 4.50 -2.00
CA VAL A 18 -4.66 3.32 -1.99
C VAL A 18 -4.32 2.47 -0.77
N PHE A 19 -5.30 1.68 -0.32
CA PHE A 19 -5.26 0.95 0.94
C PHE A 19 -5.56 -0.52 0.66
N PHE A 20 -4.62 -1.41 1.00
CA PHE A 20 -4.77 -2.85 0.76
C PHE A 20 -4.72 -3.63 2.06
N GLU A 21 -5.73 -4.48 2.30
CA GLU A 21 -5.63 -5.54 3.31
C GLU A 21 -4.95 -6.81 2.77
N ASN A 22 -4.73 -6.88 1.46
CA ASN A 22 -4.12 -8.03 0.81
C ASN A 22 -2.60 -8.02 1.00
N ALA A 23 -2.11 -8.81 1.95
CA ALA A 23 -0.68 -8.95 2.24
C ALA A 23 0.12 -9.54 1.07
N LEU A 24 -0.46 -10.45 0.28
CA LEU A 24 0.23 -11.07 -0.87
C LEU A 24 0.51 -10.04 -1.96
N GLN A 25 -0.51 -9.28 -2.35
CA GLN A 25 -0.36 -8.21 -3.34
C GLN A 25 0.59 -7.12 -2.83
N SER A 26 0.48 -6.76 -1.56
CA SER A 26 1.34 -5.73 -0.95
C SER A 26 2.81 -6.15 -0.92
N ASN A 27 3.09 -7.44 -0.64
CA ASN A 27 4.44 -8.00 -0.73
C ASN A 27 4.99 -7.90 -2.17
N ALA A 28 4.20 -8.32 -3.16
CA ALA A 28 4.60 -8.22 -4.57
C ALA A 28 4.87 -6.77 -5.00
N TYR A 29 4.04 -5.82 -4.56
CA TYR A 29 4.23 -4.39 -4.84
C TYR A 29 5.56 -3.88 -4.30
N VAL A 30 5.93 -4.23 -3.06
CA VAL A 30 7.19 -3.80 -2.45
C VAL A 30 8.39 -4.47 -3.12
N PHE A 31 8.41 -5.80 -3.16
CA PHE A 31 9.64 -6.54 -3.48
C PHE A 31 9.87 -6.76 -4.97
N ARG A 32 8.82 -6.74 -5.78
CA ARG A 32 8.91 -7.00 -7.24
C ARG A 32 8.49 -5.78 -8.05
N GLY A 33 7.51 -5.02 -7.56
CA GLY A 33 7.04 -3.78 -8.17
C GLY A 33 7.86 -2.53 -7.82
N ASN A 34 8.75 -2.61 -6.84
CA ASN A 34 9.51 -1.49 -6.28
C ASN A 34 8.62 -0.30 -5.88
N ALA A 35 7.40 -0.59 -5.38
CA ALA A 35 6.49 0.43 -4.86
C ALA A 35 6.94 0.86 -3.47
N GLU A 36 6.76 2.15 -3.18
CA GLU A 36 7.08 2.66 -1.86
C GLU A 36 5.92 2.38 -0.88
N LEU A 37 6.18 1.56 0.14
CA LEU A 37 5.27 1.41 1.27
C LEU A 37 5.27 2.71 2.09
N LYS A 38 4.12 3.40 2.12
CA LYS A 38 3.93 4.72 2.74
C LYS A 38 3.46 4.63 4.19
N ALA A 39 2.65 3.63 4.52
CA ALA A 39 2.14 3.41 5.87
C ALA A 39 1.67 1.96 6.07
N ILE A 40 1.67 1.53 7.33
CA ILE A 40 0.95 0.34 7.79
C ILE A 40 -0.04 0.80 8.86
N LEU A 41 -1.30 0.42 8.70
CA LEU A 41 -2.40 0.79 9.60
C LEU A 41 -3.13 -0.47 10.09
N ASP A 42 -3.86 -0.35 11.19
CA ASP A 42 -4.84 -1.37 11.60
C ASP A 42 -6.16 -1.15 10.84
N SER A 43 -6.77 -2.23 10.35
CA SER A 43 -8.05 -2.14 9.65
C SER A 43 -9.18 -1.82 10.61
N LYS A 44 -9.91 -0.75 10.32
CA LYS A 44 -11.13 -0.39 11.06
C LYS A 44 -12.28 -1.37 10.83
N GLN A 45 -12.30 -2.06 9.68
CA GLN A 45 -13.37 -3.01 9.34
C GLN A 45 -13.07 -4.41 9.88
N ASN A 46 -11.78 -4.80 9.88
CA ASN A 46 -11.30 -6.10 10.32
C ASN A 46 -10.14 -5.91 11.33
N PRO A 47 -10.41 -5.54 12.59
CA PRO A 47 -9.37 -5.29 13.59
C PRO A 47 -8.37 -6.46 13.68
N GLY A 48 -7.08 -6.13 13.78
CA GLY A 48 -5.99 -7.12 13.76
C GLY A 48 -5.48 -7.48 12.36
N ARG A 49 -6.08 -6.94 11.29
CA ARG A 49 -5.52 -7.00 9.95
C ARG A 49 -4.76 -5.73 9.61
N PHE A 50 -3.60 -5.91 9.00
CA PHE A 50 -2.83 -4.80 8.47
C PHE A 50 -3.44 -4.25 7.17
N VAL A 51 -3.46 -2.93 7.07
CA VAL A 51 -3.72 -2.18 5.85
C VAL A 51 -2.40 -1.57 5.39
N PHE A 52 -1.97 -1.94 4.20
CA PHE A 52 -0.78 -1.42 3.54
C PHE A 52 -1.15 -0.25 2.64
N VAL A 53 -0.41 0.85 2.74
CA VAL A 53 -0.70 2.09 2.03
C VAL A 53 0.35 2.35 0.97
N PHE A 54 -0.09 2.60 -0.26
CA PHE A 54 0.75 2.92 -1.41
C PHE A 54 0.21 4.15 -2.13
N SER A 55 1.06 4.81 -2.92
CA SER A 55 0.62 5.91 -3.78
C SER A 55 -0.35 5.40 -4.87
N LYS A 56 -1.28 6.27 -5.30
CA LYS A 56 -2.12 5.99 -6.47
C LYS A 56 -1.29 5.79 -7.74
N GLU A 57 -0.15 6.48 -7.85
CA GLU A 57 0.80 6.36 -8.96
C GLU A 57 1.41 4.96 -9.04
N ASP A 58 1.97 4.45 -7.93
CA ASP A 58 2.51 3.09 -7.86
C ASP A 58 1.43 2.05 -8.19
N HIS A 59 0.22 2.25 -7.65
CA HIS A 59 -0.89 1.36 -7.96
C HIS A 59 -1.25 1.39 -9.45
N ALA A 60 -1.37 2.57 -10.06
CA ALA A 60 -1.68 2.68 -11.48
C ALA A 60 -0.63 1.97 -12.36
N ARG A 61 0.65 2.11 -12.01
CA ARG A 61 1.78 1.44 -12.69
C ARG A 61 1.72 -0.09 -12.55
N LEU A 62 1.39 -0.59 -11.36
CA LEU A 62 1.53 -2.01 -11.00
C LEU A 62 0.25 -2.83 -11.13
N LYS A 63 -0.93 -2.19 -11.18
CA LYS A 63 -2.23 -2.87 -11.24
C LYS A 63 -2.33 -3.84 -12.42
N ARG A 64 -1.84 -3.43 -13.59
CA ARG A 64 -1.88 -4.27 -14.80
C ARG A 64 -0.98 -5.51 -14.64
N ALA A 65 0.26 -5.31 -14.19
CA ALA A 65 1.21 -6.40 -13.99
C ALA A 65 0.72 -7.41 -12.94
N TRP A 66 0.10 -6.92 -11.85
CA TRP A 66 -0.57 -7.78 -10.86
C TRP A 66 -1.66 -8.65 -11.49
N ASN A 67 -2.58 -8.03 -12.24
CA ASN A 67 -3.69 -8.75 -12.87
C ASN A 67 -3.24 -9.77 -13.91
N ASN A 68 -2.06 -9.56 -14.51
CA ASN A 68 -1.46 -10.46 -15.47
C ASN A 68 -0.54 -11.53 -14.83
N HIS A 69 -0.38 -11.55 -13.50
CA HIS A 69 0.57 -12.42 -12.78
C HIS A 69 2.05 -12.21 -13.18
N GLU A 70 2.38 -10.96 -13.53
CA GLU A 70 3.74 -10.52 -13.89
C GLU A 70 4.46 -9.87 -12.68
N LEU A 71 3.81 -9.85 -11.52
CA LEU A 71 4.34 -9.43 -10.23
C LEU A 71 4.44 -10.58 -9.25
#